data_AF-A0A352JPM9-F1
#
_entry.id   AF-A0A352JPM9-F1
#
_cell.length_a   1.000
_cell.length_b   1.000
_cell.length_c   1.000
_cell.angle_alpha   90.00
_cell.angle_beta   90.00
_cell.angle_gamma   90.00
#
_symmetry.space_group_name_H-M   'P 1'
#
loop_
_entity.id
_entity.type
_entity.pdbx_description
1 polymer ?
#
loop_
_entity_poly.entity_id
_entity_poly.type
_entity_poly.pdbx_seq_one_letter_code
_entity_poly.pdbx_strand_id
1 'polypeptide(L)'
;MIEEGKIRFRTFILEIKKRPIPNSYLIAFSGGTEIDSSGWETPSGDRKKFEGDLKFIWNPLDAPSNKKGEYVVRFSTDEKLLKFQTWFDTQVKQFGGVLDK
;
A
#
# COMPACT_ATOMS: atom_id res chain seq x y z
N MET A 1 8.64 -11.86 -6.07
CA MET A 1 8.66 -10.64 -6.92
C MET A 1 7.31 -9.97 -6.76
N ILE A 2 7.29 -8.68 -6.45
CA ILE A 2 6.02 -7.92 -6.40
C ILE A 2 5.48 -7.82 -7.83
N GLU A 3 4.36 -8.50 -8.08
CA GLU A 3 3.60 -8.32 -9.32
C GLU A 3 2.94 -6.93 -9.28
N GLU A 4 3.10 -6.17 -10.36
CA GLU A 4 2.33 -4.94 -10.54
C GLU A 4 0.88 -5.29 -10.82
N GLY A 5 -0.04 -4.48 -10.34
CA GLY A 5 -1.46 -4.73 -10.53
C GLY A 5 -2.32 -4.22 -9.40
N LYS A 6 -3.59 -4.64 -9.43
CA LYS A 6 -4.58 -4.29 -8.42
C LYS A 6 -4.88 -5.51 -7.57
N ILE A 7 -4.87 -5.31 -6.26
CA ILE A 7 -5.23 -6.30 -5.26
C ILE A 7 -6.52 -5.83 -4.62
N ARG A 8 -7.59 -6.59 -4.83
CA ARG A 8 -8.89 -6.31 -4.25
C ARG A 8 -9.01 -6.98 -2.89
N PHE A 9 -9.27 -6.18 -1.87
CA PHE A 9 -9.65 -6.65 -0.54
C PHE A 9 -11.16 -6.46 -0.36
N ARG A 10 -11.70 -6.99 0.74
CA ARG A 10 -13.13 -6.88 1.05
C ARG A 10 -13.63 -5.42 1.09
N THR A 11 -12.81 -4.51 1.62
CA THR A 11 -13.22 -3.14 1.92
C THR A 11 -12.46 -2.08 1.13
N PHE A 12 -11.34 -2.43 0.49
CA PHE A 12 -10.48 -1.49 -0.24
C PHE A 12 -9.77 -2.18 -1.40
N ILE A 13 -9.18 -1.39 -2.29
CA ILE A 13 -8.33 -1.85 -3.39
C ILE A 13 -6.95 -1.22 -3.19
N LEU A 14 -5.93 -2.04 -3.41
CA LEU A 14 -4.54 -1.65 -3.39
C LEU A 14 -3.96 -1.78 -4.80
N GLU A 15 -3.35 -0.74 -5.32
CA GLU A 15 -2.65 -0.78 -6.59
C GLU A 15 -1.14 -0.62 -6.35
N ILE A 16 -0.34 -1.47 -6.99
CA ILE A 16 1.12 -1.38 -6.95
C ILE A 16 1.65 -1.17 -8.36
N LYS A 17 2.48 -0.14 -8.51
CA LYS A 17 3.15 0.19 -9.76
C LYS A 17 4.63 0.36 -9.52
N LYS A 18 5.47 -0.22 -10.37
CA LYS A 18 6.90 0.08 -10.39
C LYS A 18 7.10 1.49 -10.90
N ARG A 19 8.13 2.15 -10.37
CA ARG A 19 8.54 3.47 -10.83
C ARG A 19 9.76 3.32 -11.76
N PRO A 20 10.05 4.31 -12.61
CA PRO A 20 11.26 4.31 -13.45
C PRO A 20 12.57 4.35 -12.65
N ILE A 21 12.51 4.42 -11.31
CA ILE A 21 13.64 4.36 -10.41
C ILE A 21 13.77 2.91 -9.90
N PRO A 22 14.96 2.29 -9.97
CA PRO A 22 15.18 0.94 -9.46
C PRO A 22 14.73 0.79 -8.00
N ASN A 23 14.13 -0.36 -7.69
CA ASN A 23 13.67 -0.71 -6.34
C ASN A 23 12.74 0.34 -5.71
N SER A 24 11.95 1.03 -6.54
CA SER A 24 10.95 2.01 -6.11
C SER A 24 9.57 1.65 -6.65
N TYR A 25 8.59 1.72 -5.75
CA TYR A 25 7.20 1.32 -6.01
C TYR A 25 6.26 2.44 -5.55
N LEU A 26 5.21 2.68 -6.33
CA LEU A 26 4.04 3.45 -5.94
C LEU A 26 2.99 2.47 -5.43
N ILE A 27 2.44 2.76 -4.25
CA ILE A 27 1.39 2.00 -3.59
C ILE A 27 0.21 2.94 -3.40
N ALA A 28 -0.94 2.62 -4.00
CA ALA A 28 -2.13 3.44 -3.95
C ALA A 28 -3.30 2.67 -3.32
N PHE A 29 -3.89 3.23 -2.27
CA PHE A 29 -5.08 2.71 -1.61
C PHE A 29 -6.33 3.46 -2.11
N SER A 30 -7.40 2.71 -2.37
CA SER A 30 -8.71 3.26 -2.73
C SER A 30 -9.84 2.51 -2.02
N GLY A 31 -10.91 3.21 -1.65
CA GLY A 31 -11.97 2.65 -0.78
C GLY A 31 -11.50 2.46 0.68
N GLY A 32 -12.32 1.80 1.50
CA GLY A 32 -12.01 1.55 2.91
C GLY A 32 -11.84 2.82 3.72
N THR A 33 -12.66 3.84 3.45
CA THR A 33 -12.64 5.14 4.12
C THR A 33 -13.95 5.39 4.86
N GLU A 34 -13.87 6.25 5.87
CA GLU A 34 -15.00 6.88 6.55
C GLU A 34 -14.80 8.40 6.58
N ILE A 35 -15.88 9.15 6.74
CA ILE A 35 -15.82 10.61 6.92
C ILE A 35 -15.68 10.89 8.42
N ASP A 36 -14.60 11.54 8.81
CA ASP A 36 -14.37 11.94 10.20
C ASP A 36 -15.21 13.18 10.60
N SER A 37 -15.14 13.57 11.88
CA SER A 37 -15.86 14.74 12.41
C SER A 37 -15.44 16.07 11.77
N SER A 38 -14.33 16.10 11.04
CA SER A 38 -13.81 17.27 10.33
C SER A 38 -14.23 17.26 8.84
N GLY A 39 -15.05 16.30 8.43
CA GLY A 39 -15.51 16.14 7.05
C GLY A 39 -14.48 15.51 6.11
N TRP A 40 -13.40 14.93 6.64
CA TRP A 40 -12.34 14.34 5.83
C TRP A 40 -12.48 12.84 5.69
N GLU A 41 -12.20 12.33 4.49
CA GLU A 41 -12.02 10.89 4.29
C GLU A 41 -10.75 10.41 5.00
N THR A 42 -10.96 9.44 5.89
CA THR A 42 -9.90 8.80 6.67
C THR A 42 -9.94 7.29 6.47
N PRO A 43 -8.79 6.60 6.43
CA PRO A 43 -8.77 5.14 6.35
C PRO A 43 -9.51 4.49 7.52
N SER A 44 -10.35 3.51 7.24
CA SER A 44 -11.14 2.75 8.21
C SER A 44 -10.94 1.24 8.05
N GLY A 45 -11.47 0.47 9.00
CA GLY A 45 -11.46 -1.01 8.98
C GLY A 45 -10.08 -1.63 8.71
N ASP A 46 -10.05 -2.58 7.77
CA ASP A 46 -8.84 -3.31 7.38
C ASP A 46 -7.81 -2.41 6.67
N ARG A 47 -8.29 -1.44 5.87
CA ARG A 47 -7.40 -0.46 5.21
C ARG A 47 -6.61 0.30 6.26
N LYS A 48 -7.24 0.76 7.34
CA LYS A 48 -6.57 1.52 8.40
C LYS A 48 -5.41 0.73 9.01
N LYS A 49 -5.61 -0.57 9.25
CA LYS A 49 -4.57 -1.45 9.80
C LYS A 49 -3.44 -1.66 8.80
N PHE A 50 -3.76 -2.04 7.57
CA PHE A 50 -2.77 -2.27 6.52
C PHE A 50 -1.94 -1.01 6.23
N GLU A 51 -2.61 0.11 6.00
CA GLU A 51 -1.98 1.40 5.70
C GLU A 51 -1.15 1.90 6.90
N GLY A 52 -1.63 1.66 8.12
CA GLY A 52 -0.90 1.95 9.36
C GLY A 52 0.39 1.15 9.49
N ASP A 53 0.33 -0.17 9.28
CA ASP A 53 1.51 -1.05 9.32
C ASP A 53 2.51 -0.71 8.21
N LEU A 54 2.02 -0.38 7.01
CA LEU A 54 2.88 0.11 5.92
C LEU A 54 3.66 1.35 6.35
N LYS A 55 2.96 2.34 6.92
CA LYS A 55 3.57 3.60 7.37
C LYS A 55 4.56 3.40 8.50
N PHE A 56 4.21 2.58 9.48
CA PHE A 56 5.03 2.33 10.66
C PHE A 56 6.30 1.55 10.33
N ILE A 57 6.19 0.48 9.54
CA ILE A 57 7.31 -0.43 9.28
C ILE A 57 8.23 0.10 8.18
N TRP A 58 7.67 0.70 7.13
CA TRP A 58 8.41 1.03 5.91
C TRP A 58 8.65 2.52 5.71
N ASN A 59 8.01 3.37 6.52
CA ASN A 59 8.12 4.83 6.48
C ASN A 59 8.14 5.38 5.04
N PRO A 60 7.08 5.11 4.25
CA PRO A 60 7.04 5.51 2.86
C PRO A 60 6.94 7.04 2.74
N LEU A 61 7.37 7.56 1.60
CA LEU A 61 7.19 8.97 1.26
C LEU A 61 5.78 9.18 0.71
N ASP A 62 5.18 10.33 0.96
CA ASP A 62 3.95 10.72 0.27
C ASP A 62 4.18 10.80 -1.25
N ALA A 63 3.21 10.35 -2.04
CA ALA A 63 3.34 10.41 -3.49
C ALA A 63 3.30 11.86 -4.02
N PRO A 64 4.11 12.20 -5.06
CA PRO A 64 4.13 13.54 -5.66
C PRO A 64 2.79 13.99 -6.25
N SER A 65 1.87 13.06 -6.50
CA SER A 65 0.51 13.32 -6.98
C SER A 65 -0.36 14.07 -5.98
N ASN A 66 0.08 14.20 -4.70
CA ASN A 66 -0.67 14.78 -3.59
C ASN A 66 -2.03 14.11 -3.33
N LYS A 67 -2.25 12.88 -3.82
CA LYS A 67 -3.47 12.12 -3.56
C LYS A 67 -3.33 11.37 -2.23
N LYS A 68 -4.29 11.59 -1.32
CA LYS A 68 -4.37 10.85 -0.06
C LYS A 68 -4.44 9.35 -0.34
N GLY A 69 -3.62 8.57 0.36
CA GLY A 69 -3.56 7.12 0.18
C GLY A 69 -2.59 6.67 -0.92
N GLU A 70 -1.80 7.56 -1.52
CA GLU A 70 -0.71 7.19 -2.44
C GLU A 70 0.66 7.39 -1.77
N TYR A 71 1.47 6.33 -1.80
CA TYR A 71 2.74 6.25 -1.10
C TYR A 71 3.85 5.74 -2.01
N VAL A 72 5.05 6.31 -1.88
CA VAL A 72 6.24 5.85 -2.57
C VAL A 72 7.14 5.12 -1.57
N VAL A 73 7.40 3.85 -1.85
CA VAL A 73 8.40 3.06 -1.12
C VAL A 73 9.64 2.91 -1.99
N ARG A 74 10.82 3.10 -1.38
CA ARG A 74 12.11 2.92 -2.05
C ARG A 74 13.05 2.13 -1.17
N PHE A 75 13.71 1.13 -1.74
CA PHE A 75 14.63 0.27 -1.02
C PHE A 75 16.07 0.54 -1.46
N SER A 76 16.95 0.76 -0.48
CA SER A 76 18.38 1.01 -0.70
C SER A 76 19.18 -0.27 -0.97
N THR A 77 18.63 -1.43 -0.59
CA THR A 77 19.29 -2.74 -0.73
C THR A 77 18.28 -3.80 -1.15
N ASP A 78 18.75 -4.84 -1.84
CA ASP A 78 17.92 -5.96 -2.27
C ASP A 78 17.39 -6.78 -1.07
N GLU A 79 18.13 -6.83 0.04
CA GLU A 79 17.67 -7.46 1.27
C GLU A 79 16.42 -6.75 1.83
N LYS A 80 16.41 -5.40 1.86
CA LYS A 80 15.24 -4.63 2.30
C LYS A 80 14.07 -4.81 1.35
N LEU A 81 14.34 -4.85 0.05
CA LEU A 81 13.32 -5.18 -0.94
C LEU A 81 12.71 -6.55 -0.64
N LEU A 82 13.52 -7.60 -0.46
CA LEU A 82 13.04 -8.94 -0.18
C LEU A 82 12.20 -9.00 1.10
N LYS A 83 12.63 -8.35 2.19
CA LYS A 83 11.84 -8.26 3.43
C LYS A 83 10.49 -7.58 3.19
N PHE A 84 10.46 -6.54 2.37
CA PHE A 84 9.22 -5.88 1.98
C PHE A 84 8.32 -6.81 1.19
N GLN A 85 8.84 -7.57 0.21
CA GLN A 85 8.04 -8.53 -0.56
C GLN A 85 7.42 -9.59 0.37
N THR A 86 8.22 -10.19 1.25
CA THR A 86 7.73 -11.20 2.20
C THR A 86 6.67 -10.66 3.16
N TRP A 87 6.90 -9.46 3.70
CA TRP A 87 5.91 -8.78 4.54
C TRP A 87 4.63 -8.52 3.76
N PHE A 88 4.75 -7.97 2.54
CA PHE A 88 3.63 -7.61 1.69
C PHE A 88 2.77 -8.82 1.35
N ASP A 89 3.39 -9.93 0.93
CA ASP A 89 2.70 -11.19 0.64
C ASP A 89 1.99 -11.74 1.87
N THR A 90 2.57 -11.56 3.07
CA THR A 90 1.94 -11.94 4.33
C THR A 90 0.71 -11.09 4.62
N GLN A 91 0.79 -9.78 4.41
CA GLN A 91 -0.35 -8.87 4.58
C GLN A 91 -1.48 -9.19 3.59
N VAL A 92 -1.16 -9.42 2.31
CA VAL A 92 -2.14 -9.79 1.28
C VAL A 92 -2.91 -11.05 1.71
N LYS A 93 -2.20 -12.08 2.20
CA LYS A 93 -2.83 -13.31 2.71
C LYS A 93 -3.69 -13.06 3.95
N GLN A 94 -3.18 -12.30 4.92
CA GLN A 94 -3.86 -12.03 6.18
C GLN A 94 -5.18 -11.27 5.98
N PHE A 95 -5.20 -10.31 5.04
CA PHE A 95 -6.38 -9.50 4.74
C PHE A 95 -7.26 -10.08 3.62
N GLY A 96 -6.90 -11.24 3.06
CA GLY A 96 -7.67 -11.92 2.02
C GLY A 96 -7.69 -11.21 0.66
N GLY A 97 -6.58 -10.57 0.29
CA GLY A 97 -6.45 -9.86 -0.98
C GLY A 97 -6.42 -10.81 -2.18
N VAL A 98 -7.18 -10.47 -3.23
CA VAL A 98 -7.23 -11.21 -4.49
C VAL A 98 -6.61 -10.35 -5.60
N LEU A 99 -5.62 -10.90 -6.31
CA LEU A 99 -5.03 -10.26 -7.48
C LEU A 99 -6.06 -10.21 -8.62
N ASP A 100 -6.39 -8.98 -9.04
CA ASP A 100 -7.19 -8.68 -10.21
C ASP A 100 -6.18 -8.40 -11.35
N LYS A 101 -5.93 -9.41 -12.19
CA LYS A 101 -4.97 -9.34 -13.30
C LYS A 101 -5.59 -8.68 -14.53
#